data_AF-A0A2N1V4M3-F1
#
_entry.id   AF-A0A2N1V4M3-F1
#
_cell.length_a   1.000
_cell.length_b   1.000
_cell.length_c   1.000
_cell.angle_alpha   90.00
_cell.angle_beta   90.00
_cell.angle_gamma   90.00
#
_symmetry.space_group_name_H-M   'P 1'
#
loop_
_entity.id
_entity.type
_entity.pdbx_description
1 polymer ?
#
loop_
_entity_poly.entity_id
_entity_poly.type
_entity_poly.pdbx_seq_one_letter_code
_entity_poly.pdbx_strand_id
1 'polypeptide(L)' 'MDKDPLLSDDELMENGIEALNQVLGATNALRFLSLISHDKTDYVELSRSLYMNQSAEDIFARVKSSWRGNPSQD' A
#
# COMPACT_ATOMS: atom_id res chain seq x y z
N MET A 1 -10.71 -6.59 22.36
CA MET A 1 -10.54 -6.43 20.90
C MET A 1 -9.15 -5.89 20.72
N ASP A 2 -8.22 -6.80 20.45
CA ASP A 2 -6.82 -6.47 20.21
C ASP A 2 -6.76 -5.61 18.95
N LYS A 3 -6.24 -4.38 19.10
CA LYS A 3 -5.87 -3.55 17.96
C LYS A 3 -4.72 -4.27 17.29
N ASP A 4 -4.85 -4.63 16.01
CA ASP A 4 -3.71 -5.08 15.22
C ASP A 4 -2.57 -4.07 15.44
N PRO A 5 -1.43 -4.48 16.03
CA PRO A 5 -0.29 -3.60 16.11
C PRO A 5 0.09 -3.24 14.68
N LEU A 6 0.18 -1.94 14.39
CA LEU A 6 0.71 -1.47 13.12
C LEU A 6 2.06 -2.16 12.91
N LEU A 7 2.18 -2.88 11.79
CA LEU A 7 3.42 -3.53 11.41
C LEU A 7 4.53 -2.47 11.37
N SER A 8 5.71 -2.82 11.86
CA SER A 8 6.90 -2.01 11.61
C SER A 8 7.18 -1.91 10.11
N ASP A 9 7.94 -0.90 9.70
CA ASP A 9 8.30 -0.71 8.29
C ASP A 9 8.99 -1.96 7.70
N ASP A 10 9.82 -2.62 8.50
CA ASP A 10 10.52 -3.86 8.12
C ASP A 10 9.54 -5.03 7.92
N GLU A 11 8.61 -5.23 8.87
CA GLU A 11 7.58 -6.27 8.77
C GLU A 11 6.62 -6.00 7.60
N LEU A 12 6.27 -4.74 7.36
CA LEU A 12 5.43 -4.34 6.23
C LEU A 12 6.13 -4.63 4.90
N MET A 13 7.44 -4.36 4.80
CA MET A 13 8.21 -4.65 3.61
C MET A 13 8.38 -6.15 3.37
N GLU A 14 8.70 -6.92 4.41
CA GLU A 14 8.86 -8.37 4.30
C GLU A 14 7.55 -9.02 3.83
N ASN A 15 6.44 -8.72 4.52
CA ASN A 15 5.12 -9.23 4.17
C ASN A 15 4.67 -8.79 2.77
N GLY A 16 5.00 -7.56 2.37
CA GLY A 16 4.70 -7.04 1.04
C GLY A 16 5.44 -7.79 -0.07
N ILE A 17 6.73 -8.06 0.11
CA ILE A 17 7.53 -8.84 -0.84
C ILE A 17 7.03 -10.28 -0.93
N GLU A 18 6.69 -10.89 0.21
CA GLU A 18 6.15 -12.25 0.23
C GLU A 18 4.83 -12.33 -0.53
N ALA A 19 3.90 -11.40 -0.27
CA ALA A 19 2.63 -11.34 -0.98
C ALA A 19 2.81 -11.15 -2.50
N LEU A 20 3.74 -10.27 -2.91
CA LEU A 20 4.08 -10.10 -4.33
C LEU A 20 4.62 -11.38 -4.96
N ASN A 21 5.51 -12.08 -4.27
CA ASN A 21 6.07 -13.35 -4.73
C ASN A 21 5.01 -14.44 -4.88
N GLN A 22 4.08 -14.54 -3.93
CA GLN A 22 2.99 -15.54 -3.98
C GLN A 22 2.05 -15.30 -5.17
N VAL A 23 1.75 -14.05 -5.50
CA VAL A 23 0.80 -13.71 -6.57
C VAL A 23 1.44 -13.70 -7.96
N LEU A 24 2.66 -13.16 -8.08
CA LEU A 24 3.30 -12.89 -9.38
C LEU A 24 4.40 -13.90 -9.74
N GLY A 25 4.92 -14.63 -8.75
CA GLY A 25 6.16 -15.38 -8.85
C GLY A 25 7.40 -14.49 -8.78
N ALA A 26 8.52 -15.06 -8.33
CA ALA A 26 9.75 -14.32 -7.99
C ALA A 26 10.26 -13.41 -9.12
N THR A 27 10.22 -13.87 -10.38
CA THR A 27 10.71 -13.09 -11.53
C THR A 27 9.87 -11.85 -11.81
N ASN A 28 8.54 -11.98 -11.79
CA ASN A 28 7.66 -10.85 -12.05
C ASN A 28 7.58 -9.91 -10.84
N ALA A 29 7.65 -10.43 -9.62
CA ALA A 29 7.72 -9.64 -8.41
C ALA A 29 8.97 -8.73 -8.41
N LEU A 30 10.15 -9.28 -8.75
CA LEU A 30 11.38 -8.48 -8.85
C LEU A 30 11.29 -7.41 -9.95
N ARG A 31 10.72 -7.75 -11.11
CA ARG A 31 10.48 -6.79 -12.19
C ARG A 31 9.47 -5.71 -11.78
N PHE A 32 8.45 -6.06 -11.01
CA PHE A 32 7.49 -5.09 -10.46
C PHE A 32 8.20 -4.12 -9.51
N LEU A 33 9.02 -4.64 -8.58
CA LEU A 33 9.80 -3.81 -7.66
C LEU A 33 10.73 -2.83 -8.39
N SER A 34 11.34 -3.25 -9.50
CA SER A 34 12.19 -2.36 -10.30
C SER A 34 11.42 -1.31 -11.09
N LEU A 35 10.16 -1.56 -11.45
CA LEU A 35 9.30 -0.56 -12.07
C LEU A 35 8.89 0.51 -11.05
N ILE A 36 8.54 0.11 -9.81
CA ILE A 36 8.13 1.08 -8.79
C ILE A 36 9.32 1.87 -8.21
N SER A 37 10.53 1.30 -8.18
CA SER A 37 11.71 2.06 -7.71
C SER A 37 12.23 3.10 -8.70
N HIS A 38 11.69 3.17 -9.92
CA HIS A 38 12.06 4.19 -10.90
C HIS A 38 11.23 5.48 -10.74
N ASP A 39 11.91 6.63 -10.69
CA ASP A 39 11.35 7.99 -10.61
C ASP A 39 10.33 8.37 -11.70
N LYS A 40 10.19 7.54 -12.75
CA LYS A 40 9.32 7.82 -13.91
C LYS A 40 7.98 7.09 -13.88
N THR A 41 7.72 6.29 -12.86
CA THR A 41 6.42 5.62 -12.75
C THR A 41 5.36 6.65 -12.40
N ASP A 42 4.43 6.90 -13.32
CA ASP A 42 3.31 7.79 -13.09
C ASP A 42 2.28 7.09 -12.19
N TYR A 43 2.48 7.23 -10.89
CA TYR A 43 1.59 6.71 -9.86
C TYR A 43 0.20 7.36 -9.89
N VAL A 44 0.06 8.55 -10.49
CA VAL A 44 -1.24 9.22 -10.64
C VAL A 44 -2.07 8.51 -11.72
N GLU A 45 -1.48 8.16 -12.86
CA GLU A 45 -2.17 7.36 -13.87
C GLU A 45 -2.45 5.92 -13.40
N LEU A 46 -1.50 5.29 -12.72
CA LEU A 46 -1.68 3.94 -12.18
C LEU A 46 -2.80 3.89 -11.12
N SER A 47 -2.82 4.84 -10.19
CA SER A 47 -3.88 4.94 -9.17
C SER A 47 -5.24 5.23 -9.79
N ARG A 48 -5.32 6.10 -10.80
CA ARG A 48 -6.57 6.33 -11.56
C ARG A 48 -7.09 5.03 -12.18
N SER A 49 -6.22 4.22 -12.77
CA SER A 49 -6.62 2.93 -13.36
C SER A 49 -7.05 1.90 -12.31
N LEU A 50 -6.35 1.82 -11.17
CA LEU A 50 -6.64 0.84 -10.11
C LEU A 50 -7.91 1.17 -9.33
N TYR A 51 -8.21 2.46 -9.20
CA TYR A 51 -9.32 2.97 -8.41
C TYR A 51 -10.42 3.57 -9.29
N MET A 52 -10.45 3.29 -10.59
CA MET A 52 -11.45 3.87 -11.50
C MET A 52 -12.91 3.59 -11.09
N ASN A 53 -13.15 2.57 -10.24
CA ASN A 53 -14.46 2.22 -9.67
C ASN A 53 -14.63 2.60 -8.18
N GLN A 54 -13.66 3.28 -7.57
CA GLN A 54 -13.69 3.74 -6.18
C GLN A 54 -13.18 5.19 -6.15
N SER A 55 -14.01 6.15 -5.72
CA SER A 55 -13.52 7.53 -5.68
C SER A 55 -12.29 7.62 -4.78
N ALA A 56 -11.30 8.42 -5.15
CA ALA A 56 -10.13 8.63 -4.30
C ALA A 56 -10.58 9.13 -2.91
N GLU A 57 -11.69 9.88 -2.83
CA GLU A 57 -12.32 10.26 -1.58
C GLU A 57 -12.76 9.06 -0.72
N ASP A 58 -13.29 7.98 -1.30
CA ASP A 58 -13.76 6.80 -0.56
C ASP A 58 -12.60 6.01 0.06
N ILE A 59 -11.49 5.88 -0.68
CA ILE A 59 -10.27 5.22 -0.19
C ILE A 59 -9.66 6.07 0.93
N PHE A 60 -9.53 7.39 0.71
CA PHE A 60 -9.05 8.31 1.74
C PHE A 60 -9.98 8.33 2.96
N ALA A 61 -11.30 8.24 2.79
CA ALA A 61 -12.25 8.19 3.90
C ALA A 61 -12.07 6.91 4.74
N ARG A 62 -11.88 5.76 4.10
CA ARG A 62 -11.60 4.48 4.77
C ARG A 62 -10.29 4.54 5.55
N VAL A 63 -9.21 5.02 4.93
CA VAL A 63 -7.91 5.16 5.60
C VAL A 63 -8.00 6.18 6.74
N LYS A 64 -8.60 7.36 6.51
CA LYS A 64 -8.76 8.40 7.53
C LYS A 64 -9.59 7.94 8.73
N SER A 65 -10.58 7.06 8.53
CA SER A 65 -11.35 6.46 9.62
C SER A 65 -10.49 5.57 10.54
N SER A 66 -9.50 4.88 9.97
CA SER A 66 -8.51 4.09 10.69
C SER A 66 -7.45 4.98 11.37
N TRP A 67 -7.06 6.10 10.74
CA TRP A 67 -6.06 7.04 11.26
C TRP A 67 -6.58 7.98 12.35
N ARG A 68 -7.86 8.39 12.35
CA ARG A 68 -8.46 9.25 13.40
C ARG A 68 -8.66 8.56 14.76
N GLY A 69 -8.06 7.39 14.97
CA GLY A 69 -7.96 6.74 16.28
C GLY A 69 -6.90 7.34 17.22
N ASN A 70 -6.19 8.40 16.82
CA ASN A 70 -5.22 9.08 17.68
C ASN A 70 -5.14 10.59 17.37
N PRO A 71 -5.89 11.46 18.08
CA PRO A 71 -5.47 12.85 18.24
C PRO A 71 -4.25 12.85 19.17
N SER A 72 -3.17 13.46 18.67
CA SER A 72 -1.92 13.76 19.35
C SER A 72 -2.09 14.00 20.86
N GLN A 73 -1.26 13.31 21.65
CA GLN A 73 -0.87 13.83 22.96
C GLN A 73 0.17 14.92 22.73
N ASP A 74 -0.25 16.17 22.91
CA ASP A 74 0.54 17.29 23.43
C ASP A 74 -0.27 17.88 24.60
#